data_AF-A0A133ZBB2-F1
#
_entry.id   AF-A0A133ZBB2-F1
#
_cell.length_a   1.000
_cell.length_b   1.000
_cell.length_c   1.000
_cell.angle_alpha   90.00
_cell.angle_beta   90.00
_cell.angle_gamma   90.00
#
_symmetry.space_group_name_H-M   'P 1'
#
loop_
_entity.id
_entity.type
_entity.pdbx_description
1 polymer ?
#
loop_
_entity_poly.entity_id
_entity_poly.type
_entity_poly.pdbx_seq_one_letter_code
_entity_poly.pdbx_strand_id
1 'polypeptide(L)'
;MRSLVIKPVSTEGSTRGQIVAGRGPKDTATDFWLPAGVHQLIIDFDEERWMSLYVGSRAVFGMDGPHKGRIVRVIMDKAGTVVPFVSTADPSNPTLLGITIFQVPA
;
A
#
# COMPACT_ATOMS: atom_id res chain seq x y z
N MET A 1 -0.84 15.79 0.17
CA MET A 1 -1.58 14.61 -0.33
C MET A 1 -0.75 13.98 -1.44
N ARG A 2 -0.61 12.65 -1.46
CA ARG A 2 0.07 11.89 -2.53
C ARG A 2 -0.74 10.63 -2.83
N SER A 3 -0.82 10.22 -4.09
CA SER A 3 -1.45 8.96 -4.49
C SER A 3 -0.42 8.04 -5.15
N LEU A 4 -0.49 6.75 -4.85
CA LEU A 4 0.33 5.68 -5.40
C LEU A 4 -0.55 4.69 -6.16
N VAL A 5 0.00 4.13 -7.24
CA VAL A 5 -0.61 3.02 -7.96
C VAL A 5 0.34 1.84 -7.90
N ILE A 6 -0.16 0.72 -7.38
CA ILE A 6 0.60 -0.50 -7.15
C ILE A 6 0.01 -1.61 -8.02
N LYS A 7 0.87 -2.25 -8.80
CA LYS A 7 0.57 -3.41 -9.63
C LYS A 7 0.89 -4.69 -8.85
N PRO A 8 -0.09 -5.55 -8.55
CA PRO A 8 0.16 -6.92 -8.13
C PRO A 8 0.90 -7.70 -9.22
N VAL A 9 1.87 -8.53 -8.84
CA VAL A 9 2.71 -9.29 -9.80
C VAL A 9 2.64 -10.79 -9.59
N SER A 10 1.85 -11.25 -8.62
CA SER A 10 1.75 -12.66 -8.24
C SER A 10 0.35 -12.99 -7.73
N THR A 11 0.00 -14.27 -7.82
CA THR A 11 -1.17 -14.84 -7.16
C THR A 11 -0.92 -15.15 -5.68
N GLU A 12 0.32 -15.07 -5.22
CA GLU A 12 0.73 -15.34 -3.84
C GLU A 12 0.63 -14.10 -2.95
N GLY A 13 0.04 -14.23 -1.76
CA GLY A 13 -0.18 -13.13 -0.81
C GLY A 13 1.09 -12.52 -0.19
N SER A 14 2.23 -13.23 -0.25
CA SER A 14 3.52 -12.80 0.33
C SER A 14 4.43 -12.10 -0.68
N THR A 15 3.90 -11.73 -1.85
CA THR A 15 4.67 -11.02 -2.88
C THR A 15 4.46 -9.51 -2.79
N ARG A 16 5.55 -8.75 -2.91
CA ARG A 16 5.48 -7.28 -2.95
C ARG A 16 4.88 -6.82 -4.27
N GLY A 17 3.99 -5.83 -4.20
CA GLY A 17 3.51 -5.13 -5.39
C GLY A 17 4.58 -4.22 -5.99
N GLN A 18 4.42 -3.84 -7.26
CA GLN A 18 5.28 -2.85 -7.92
C GLN A 18 4.60 -1.50 -8.01
N ILE A 19 5.26 -0.43 -7.58
CA ILE A 19 4.77 0.94 -7.72
C ILE A 19 4.99 1.40 -9.17
N VAL A 20 3.89 1.53 -9.91
CA VAL A 20 3.91 1.92 -11.33
C VAL A 20 3.63 3.41 -11.53
N ALA A 21 3.06 4.10 -10.55
CA ALA A 21 2.85 5.55 -10.58
C ALA A 21 2.86 6.18 -9.19
N GLY A 22 3.15 7.49 -9.14
CA GLY A 22 3.04 8.30 -7.90
C GLY A 22 4.24 8.27 -6.97
N ARG A 23 5.35 7.62 -7.36
CA ARG A 23 6.57 7.52 -6.56
C ARG A 23 7.07 8.90 -6.11
N GLY A 24 7.36 9.02 -4.82
CA GLY A 24 8.10 10.14 -4.25
C GLY A 24 9.62 9.93 -4.29
N PRO A 25 10.41 10.95 -3.92
CA PRO A 25 11.87 10.92 -4.04
C PRO A 25 12.59 9.83 -3.23
N LYS A 26 11.95 9.29 -2.18
CA LYS A 26 12.52 8.27 -1.27
C LYS A 26 11.88 6.90 -1.45
N ASP A 27 10.96 6.75 -2.40
CA ASP A 27 10.28 5.49 -2.66
C ASP A 27 11.19 4.58 -3.51
N THR A 28 11.02 3.26 -3.39
CA THR A 28 11.66 2.28 -4.26
C THR A 28 10.69 1.85 -5.37
N ALA A 29 11.03 0.82 -6.14
CA ALA A 29 10.11 0.22 -7.10
C ALA A 29 8.96 -0.55 -6.42
N THR A 30 9.09 -0.93 -5.15
CA THR A 30 8.11 -1.76 -4.44
C THR A 30 7.61 -1.15 -3.14
N ASP A 31 8.33 -0.20 -2.57
CA ASP A 31 8.07 0.32 -1.24
C ASP A 31 7.97 1.84 -1.25
N PHE A 32 7.16 2.41 -0.35
CA PHE A 32 6.98 3.87 -0.27
C PHE A 32 7.36 4.42 1.10
N TRP A 33 7.89 5.63 1.12
CA TRP A 33 8.36 6.28 2.33
C TRP A 33 7.28 7.17 2.96
N LEU A 34 7.21 7.16 4.29
CA LEU A 34 6.39 8.06 5.11
C LEU A 34 7.26 8.75 6.18
N PRO A 35 7.04 10.05 6.47
CA PRO A 35 7.68 10.72 7.60
C PRO A 35 7.10 10.20 8.93
N ALA A 36 7.76 10.53 10.05
CA ALA A 36 7.19 10.31 11.37
C ALA A 36 5.86 11.06 11.52
N GLY A 37 4.96 10.54 12.34
CA GLY A 37 3.63 11.11 12.60
C GLY A 37 2.49 10.21 12.17
N VAL A 38 1.30 10.81 12.06
CA VAL A 38 0.05 10.12 11.75
C VAL A 38 -0.31 10.29 10.29
N HIS A 39 -0.62 9.18 9.62
CA HIS A 39 -1.05 9.15 8.24
C HIS A 39 -2.41 8.47 8.11
N GLN A 40 -3.25 9.00 7.24
CA GLN A 40 -4.45 8.32 6.76
C GLN A 40 -4.19 7.85 5.34
N LEU A 41 -4.37 6.55 5.14
CA LEU A 41 -4.28 5.88 3.85
C LEU A 41 -5.70 5.51 3.42
N ILE A 42 -6.10 5.93 2.24
CA ILE A 42 -7.32 5.47 1.58
C ILE A 42 -6.90 4.40 0.58
N ILE A 43 -7.46 3.20 0.74
CA ILE A 43 -7.13 2.01 -0.06
C ILE A 43 -8.29 1.72 -1.01
N ASP A 44 -7.96 1.63 -2.30
CA ASP A 44 -8.86 1.28 -3.39
C ASP A 44 -8.30 0.05 -4.13
N PHE A 45 -9.00 -1.07 -4.03
CA PHE A 45 -8.62 -2.33 -4.65
C PHE A 45 -9.87 -3.17 -4.90
N ASP A 46 -10.33 -3.22 -6.16
CA ASP A 46 -11.58 -3.88 -6.55
C ASP A 46 -11.35 -5.35 -6.92
N GLU A 47 -10.73 -6.09 -6.00
CA GLU A 47 -10.51 -7.54 -6.15
C GLU A 47 -10.66 -8.25 -4.81
N GLU A 48 -11.28 -9.43 -4.80
CA GLU A 48 -11.45 -10.28 -3.60
C GLU A 48 -10.17 -11.05 -3.28
N ARG A 49 -9.10 -10.33 -2.97
CA ARG A 49 -7.77 -10.89 -2.73
C ARG A 49 -7.09 -10.26 -1.52
N TRP A 50 -6.18 -11.01 -0.92
CA TRP A 50 -5.38 -10.54 0.21
C TRP A 50 -4.50 -9.37 -0.18
N MET A 51 -4.52 -8.32 0.65
CA MET A 51 -3.55 -7.26 0.62
C MET A 51 -3.15 -6.84 2.04
N SER A 52 -1.89 -6.46 2.22
CA SER A 52 -1.37 -6.00 3.50
C SER A 52 -0.29 -4.93 3.35
N LEU A 53 -0.12 -4.14 4.40
CA LEU A 53 0.90 -3.10 4.51
C LEU A 53 1.74 -3.35 5.75
N TYR A 54 3.05 -3.27 5.61
CA TYR A 54 4.00 -3.50 6.70
C TYR A 54 4.95 -2.33 6.90
N VAL A 55 5.32 -2.09 8.16
CA VAL A 55 6.43 -1.22 8.57
C VAL A 55 7.42 -2.06 9.36
N GLY A 56 8.56 -2.38 8.75
CA GLY A 56 9.45 -3.42 9.29
C GLY A 56 8.72 -4.77 9.33
N SER A 57 8.71 -5.43 10.49
CA SER A 57 7.97 -6.69 10.72
C SER A 57 6.51 -6.48 11.17
N ARG A 58 6.07 -5.24 11.40
CA ARG A 58 4.73 -4.93 11.92
C ARG A 58 3.75 -4.75 10.77
N ALA A 59 2.69 -5.56 10.75
CA ALA A 59 1.52 -5.31 9.90
C ALA A 59 0.77 -4.07 10.41
N VAL A 60 0.60 -3.07 9.55
CA VAL A 60 -0.25 -1.89 9.83
C VAL A 60 -1.63 -2.03 9.20
N PHE A 61 -1.77 -2.94 8.25
CA PHE A 61 -3.03 -3.34 7.64
C PHE A 61 -2.86 -4.73 7.00
N GLY A 62 -3.94 -5.53 6.98
CA GLY A 62 -3.95 -6.83 6.30
C GLY A 62 -5.35 -7.41 6.30
N MET A 63 -5.97 -7.49 5.13
CA MET A 63 -7.33 -8.02 4.94
C MET A 63 -7.51 -8.49 3.48
N ASP A 64 -8.45 -9.39 3.26
CA ASP A 64 -8.99 -9.65 1.94
C ASP A 64 -9.84 -8.46 1.45
N GLY A 65 -9.69 -8.13 0.18
CA GLY A 65 -10.53 -7.16 -0.53
C GLY A 65 -11.94 -7.70 -0.80
N PRO A 66 -12.79 -6.92 -1.48
CA PRO A 66 -12.45 -5.66 -2.13
C PRO A 66 -12.40 -4.49 -1.12
N HIS A 67 -11.71 -3.42 -1.52
CA HIS A 67 -11.61 -2.18 -0.75
C HIS A 67 -12.03 -1.00 -1.63
N LYS A 68 -13.08 -0.28 -1.21
CA LYS A 68 -13.61 0.90 -1.92
C LYS A 68 -13.53 2.09 -0.97
N GLY A 69 -12.41 2.78 -0.97
CA GLY A 69 -12.12 3.87 -0.04
C GLY A 69 -11.85 3.42 1.39
N ARG A 70 -11.25 2.24 1.61
CA ARG A 70 -10.97 1.75 2.97
C ARG A 70 -9.94 2.66 3.64
N ILE A 71 -10.33 3.31 4.74
CA ILE A 71 -9.45 4.19 5.50
C ILE A 71 -8.64 3.38 6.51
N VAL A 72 -7.33 3.54 6.47
CA VAL A 72 -6.35 2.93 7.38
C VAL A 72 -5.52 4.04 8.02
N ARG A 73 -5.44 4.04 9.36
CA ARG A 73 -4.57 4.96 10.10
C ARG A 73 -3.21 4.29 10.32
N VAL A 74 -2.15 4.89 9.80
CA VAL A 74 -0.77 4.43 9.99
C VAL A 74 -0.02 5.44 10.85
N ILE A 75 0.47 4.98 12.01
CA ILE A 75 1.29 5.78 12.92
C ILE A 75 2.74 5.35 12.76
N MET A 76 3.60 6.33 12.47
CA MET A 76 5.03 6.17 12.26
C MET A 76 5.79 6.86 13.40
N ASP A 77 6.34 6.09 14.34
CA ASP A 77 7.15 6.66 15.44
C ASP A 77 8.44 7.33 14.93
N LYS A 78 8.99 6.76 13.85
CA LYS A 78 10.11 7.29 13.09
C LYS A 78 9.77 7.26 11.61
N ALA A 79 10.39 8.15 10.85
CA ALA A 79 10.26 8.11 9.41
C ALA A 79 10.82 6.79 8.85
N GLY A 80 10.17 6.25 7.82
CA GLY A 80 10.54 4.94 7.31
C GLY A 80 9.70 4.49 6.12
N THR A 81 9.90 3.23 5.76
CA THR A 81 9.31 2.63 4.57
C THR A 81 8.12 1.77 4.94
N VAL A 82 7.08 1.85 4.11
CA VAL A 82 5.91 0.96 4.11
C VAL A 82 6.03 0.01 2.92
N VAL A 83 5.86 -1.28 3.19
CA VAL A 83 5.94 -2.34 2.19
C VAL A 83 4.54 -2.87 1.89
N PRO A 84 4.03 -2.72 0.66
CA PRO A 84 2.78 -3.31 0.22
C PRO A 84 2.97 -4.73 -0.29
N PHE A 85 2.20 -5.67 0.26
CA PHE A 85 2.03 -7.01 -0.27
C PHE A 85 0.61 -7.12 -0.82
N VAL A 86 0.49 -7.56 -2.07
CA VAL A 86 -0.81 -7.64 -2.75
C VAL A 86 -0.78 -8.76 -3.77
N SER A 87 -1.82 -9.60 -3.72
CA SER A 87 -2.03 -10.69 -4.67
C SER A 87 -3.15 -10.33 -5.66
N THR A 88 -3.19 -11.04 -6.78
CA THR A 88 -4.22 -10.92 -7.81
C THR A 88 -4.56 -12.31 -8.37
N ALA A 89 -5.71 -12.46 -9.02
CA ALA A 89 -6.10 -13.66 -9.72
C ALA A 89 -5.30 -13.87 -11.01
N ASP A 90 -4.95 -12.78 -11.70
CA ASP A 90 -4.22 -12.83 -12.98
C ASP A 90 -3.12 -11.76 -13.03
N PRO A 91 -1.84 -12.14 -12.79
CA PRO A 91 -0.71 -11.21 -12.89
C PRO A 91 -0.48 -10.60 -14.28
N SER A 92 -1.01 -11.21 -15.35
CA SER A 92 -0.87 -10.68 -16.71
C SER A 92 -1.81 -9.50 -16.97
N ASN A 93 -2.96 -9.46 -16.29
CA ASN A 93 -3.94 -8.38 -16.34
C ASN A 93 -4.51 -8.06 -14.93
N PRO A 94 -3.69 -7.53 -14.02
CA PRO A 94 -4.07 -7.42 -12.62
C PRO A 94 -4.92 -6.18 -12.34
N THR A 95 -5.85 -6.29 -11.39
CA THR A 95 -6.49 -5.11 -10.78
C THR A 95 -5.44 -4.29 -10.04
N LEU A 96 -5.40 -2.98 -10.27
CA LEU A 96 -4.43 -2.10 -9.63
C LEU A 96 -4.90 -1.69 -8.23
N LEU A 97 -3.97 -1.65 -7.30
CA LEU A 97 -4.15 -1.12 -5.95
C LEU A 97 -3.84 0.38 -5.95
N GLY A 98 -4.84 1.20 -5.62
CA GLY A 98 -4.69 2.62 -5.33
C GLY A 98 -4.45 2.85 -3.84
N ILE A 99 -3.48 3.70 -3.50
CA ILE A 99 -3.28 4.20 -2.14
C ILE A 99 -3.19 5.73 -2.16
N THR A 100 -4.15 6.41 -1.55
CA THR A 100 -4.08 7.85 -1.31
C THR A 100 -3.62 8.14 0.12
N ILE A 101 -2.62 9.01 0.27
CA ILE A 101 -1.93 9.26 1.52
C ILE A 101 -2.15 10.72 1.95
N PHE A 102 -2.66 10.89 3.16
CA PHE A 102 -2.78 12.14 3.87
C PHE A 102 -1.89 12.11 5.10
N GLN A 103 -0.99 13.09 5.22
CA GLN A 103 -0.32 13.36 6.48
C GLN A 103 -1.26 14.23 7.32
N VAL A 104 -1.62 13.74 8.50
CA VAL A 104 -2.46 14.48 9.44
C VAL A 104 -1.52 15.42 10.22
N PRO A 105 -1.75 16.74 10.21
CA PRO A 105 -1.01 17.67 11.05
C PRO A 105 -1.11 17.23 12.52
N ALA A 106 0.01 17.35 13.25
CA ALA A 106 0.01 17.19 14.70
C ALA A 106 -0.76 18.35 15.35
#